data_AF-A0A1V6SZ46-F1
#
_entry.id   AF-A0A1V6SZ46-F1
#
_cell.length_a   1.000
_cell.length_b   1.000
_cell.length_c   1.000
_cell.angle_alpha   90.00
_cell.angle_beta   90.00
_cell.angle_gamma   90.00
#
_symmetry.space_group_name_H-M   'P 1'
#
loop_
_entity.id
_entity.type
_entity.pdbx_description
1 polymer ?
#
loop_
_entity_poly.entity_id
_entity_poly.type
_entity_poly.pdbx_seq_one_letter_code
_entity_poly.pdbx_strand_id
1 'polypeptide(L)'
;MFQGSFKGEAFWSPIFSAETNLVFDIHNYYFQGRAACPSNVTELIYIDTVNSAGDGKFPTFVGERSVQTEIANTLSSRAKTLQTGLVAWKKYTRGSAYWTTKFNGNDTVDGEGTQADYWNYETFIDLGYTKSTSEAVSC
;
A
#
# COMPACT_ATOMS: atom_id res chain seq x y z
N MET A 1 5.39 -2.77 -17.73
CA MET A 1 5.19 -2.98 -16.29
C MET A 1 5.00 -4.48 -16.09
N PHE A 2 5.69 -5.07 -15.12
CA PHE A 2 5.67 -6.51 -14.87
C PHE A 2 5.26 -6.79 -13.43
N GLN A 3 4.09 -7.41 -13.28
CA GLN A 3 3.57 -7.88 -12.00
C GLN A 3 4.18 -9.27 -11.75
N GLY A 4 5.07 -9.36 -10.75
CA GLY A 4 5.92 -10.53 -10.49
C GLY A 4 5.26 -11.61 -9.63
N SER A 5 3.93 -11.75 -9.67
CA SER A 5 3.15 -12.48 -8.67
C SER A 5 3.44 -11.91 -7.26
N PHE A 6 3.78 -12.74 -6.29
CA PHE A 6 4.17 -12.31 -4.93
C PHE A 6 5.68 -12.29 -4.71
N LYS A 7 6.47 -12.31 -5.79
CA LYS A 7 7.93 -12.18 -5.73
C LYS A 7 8.33 -10.78 -6.22
N GLY A 8 9.14 -10.11 -5.42
CA GLY A 8 9.60 -8.75 -5.70
C GLY A 8 10.62 -8.67 -6.84
N GLU A 9 11.02 -7.45 -7.15
CA GLU A 9 11.96 -7.13 -8.22
C GLU A 9 13.24 -7.97 -8.17
N ALA A 10 13.92 -8.03 -7.02
CA ALA A 10 15.18 -8.75 -6.85
C ALA A 10 15.12 -10.26 -7.18
N PHE A 11 13.95 -10.90 -7.11
CA PHE A 11 13.81 -12.31 -7.50
C PHE A 11 13.87 -12.49 -9.01
N TRP A 12 13.28 -11.55 -9.75
CA TRP A 12 13.12 -11.62 -11.20
C TRP A 12 14.18 -10.79 -11.95
N SER A 13 14.79 -9.81 -11.30
CA SER A 13 15.77 -8.89 -11.86
C SER A 13 16.92 -9.59 -12.60
N PRO A 14 17.44 -10.77 -12.17
CA PRO A 14 18.54 -11.42 -12.87
C PRO A 14 18.18 -11.95 -14.27
N ILE A 15 16.89 -12.13 -14.57
CA ILE A 15 16.41 -12.70 -15.83
C ILE A 15 16.42 -11.68 -16.97
N PHE A 16 16.23 -10.40 -16.65
CA PHE A 16 16.16 -9.32 -17.64
C PHE A 16 17.49 -8.58 -17.75
N SER A 17 17.87 -8.09 -18.94
CA SER A 17 19.03 -7.19 -19.05
C SER A 17 18.66 -5.79 -18.53
N ALA A 18 19.61 -5.06 -17.95
CA ALA A 18 19.35 -3.77 -17.28
C ALA A 18 18.83 -2.69 -18.25
N GLU A 19 19.08 -2.84 -19.55
CA GLU A 19 18.63 -1.95 -20.63
C GLU A 19 17.16 -2.16 -20.99
N THR A 20 16.52 -3.21 -20.47
CA THR A 20 15.09 -3.46 -20.72
C THR A 20 14.26 -2.32 -20.13
N ASN A 21 13.39 -1.71 -20.93
CA ASN A 21 12.44 -0.70 -20.46
C ASN A 21 11.36 -1.37 -19.60
N LEU A 22 11.67 -1.58 -18.32
CA LEU A 22 10.89 -2.38 -17.39
C LEU A 22 10.69 -1.62 -16.07
N VAL A 23 9.49 -1.76 -15.52
CA VAL A 23 9.12 -1.33 -14.16
C VAL A 23 8.36 -2.48 -13.51
N PHE A 24 8.69 -2.80 -12.27
CA PHE A 24 8.01 -3.83 -11.50
C PHE A 24 6.77 -3.27 -10.81
N ASP A 25 5.68 -4.03 -10.90
CA ASP A 25 4.43 -3.77 -10.18
C ASP A 25 4.34 -4.69 -8.97
N ILE A 26 4.19 -4.10 -7.78
CA ILE A 26 4.13 -4.79 -6.50
C ILE A 26 2.78 -4.51 -5.84
N HIS A 27 2.15 -5.54 -5.29
CA HIS A 27 0.86 -5.42 -4.60
C HIS A 27 1.06 -5.70 -3.12
N ASN A 28 0.62 -4.78 -2.25
CA ASN A 28 0.79 -4.88 -0.81
C ASN A 28 -0.55 -4.73 -0.09
N TYR A 29 -0.92 -5.77 0.66
CA TYR A 29 -2.18 -5.85 1.39
C TYR A 29 -1.98 -6.37 2.80
N TYR A 30 -2.89 -5.96 3.68
CA TYR A 30 -2.84 -6.24 5.12
C TYR A 30 -4.14 -6.84 5.66
N PHE A 31 -5.10 -7.16 4.80
CA PHE A 31 -6.41 -7.66 5.21
C PHE A 31 -6.43 -9.15 5.57
N GLN A 32 -5.34 -9.90 5.36
CA GLN A 32 -5.27 -11.33 5.66
C GLN A 32 -3.83 -11.86 5.84
N GLY A 33 -3.64 -12.84 6.73
CA GLY A 33 -2.44 -13.68 6.83
C GLY A 33 -1.25 -13.06 7.56
N ARG A 34 -1.43 -11.91 8.22
CA ARG A 34 -0.34 -11.17 8.90
C ARG A 34 -0.69 -10.68 10.31
N ALA A 35 -1.91 -10.94 10.77
CA ALA A 35 -2.49 -10.37 11.98
C ALA A 35 -2.29 -8.84 12.04
N ALA A 36 -2.41 -8.18 10.89
CA ALA A 36 -2.27 -6.73 10.81
C ALA A 36 -3.46 -6.08 11.50
N CYS A 37 -3.20 -4.99 12.22
CA CYS A 37 -4.18 -4.22 12.96
C CYS A 37 -3.74 -2.75 13.04
N PRO A 38 -4.59 -1.82 13.51
CA PRO A 38 -4.23 -0.39 13.56
C PRO A 38 -2.96 -0.07 14.35
N SER A 39 -2.58 -0.91 15.34
CA SER A 39 -1.38 -0.66 16.15
C SER A 39 -0.07 -1.07 15.47
N ASN A 40 -0.09 -1.93 14.44
CA ASN A 40 1.13 -2.43 13.79
C ASN A 40 1.19 -2.16 12.27
N VAL A 41 0.08 -1.81 11.61
CA VAL A 41 0.03 -1.72 10.15
C VAL A 41 1.01 -0.69 9.57
N THR A 42 1.30 0.40 10.29
CA THR A 42 2.27 1.40 9.82
C THR A 42 3.71 0.86 9.81
N GLU A 43 4.07 -0.01 10.75
CA GLU A 43 5.37 -0.68 10.78
C GLU A 43 5.47 -1.72 9.65
N LEU A 44 4.41 -2.50 9.43
CA LEU A 44 4.34 -3.46 8.32
C LEU A 44 4.47 -2.75 6.96
N ILE A 45 3.80 -1.61 6.78
CA ILE A 45 3.96 -0.77 5.58
C ILE A 45 5.43 -0.38 5.41
N TYR A 46 6.09 0.11 6.46
CA TYR A 46 7.50 0.50 6.36
C TYR A 46 8.40 -0.66 5.92
N ILE A 47 8.28 -1.82 6.57
CA ILE A 47 9.04 -3.03 6.22
C ILE A 47 8.83 -3.39 4.74
N ASP A 48 7.57 -3.41 4.29
CA ASP A 48 7.24 -3.77 2.92
C ASP A 48 7.71 -2.72 1.91
N THR A 49 7.75 -1.42 2.28
CA THR A 49 8.28 -0.37 1.39
C THR A 49 9.76 -0.54 1.12
N VAL A 50 10.55 -0.89 2.15
CA VAL A 50 11.97 -1.16 2.00
C VAL A 50 12.19 -2.41 1.15
N ASN A 51 11.44 -3.49 1.42
CA ASN A 51 11.53 -4.73 0.65
C ASN A 51 11.09 -4.55 -0.82
N SER A 52 10.06 -3.73 -1.06
CA SER A 52 9.52 -3.45 -2.40
C SER A 52 10.46 -2.59 -3.25
N ALA A 53 11.49 -1.97 -2.68
CA ALA A 53 12.50 -1.26 -3.47
C ALA A 53 13.35 -2.21 -4.34
N GLY A 54 13.46 -3.48 -3.94
CA GLY A 54 14.25 -4.47 -4.67
C GLY A 54 15.75 -4.27 -4.54
N ASP A 55 16.51 -4.75 -5.52
CA ASP A 55 17.96 -4.57 -5.61
C ASP A 55 18.35 -3.27 -6.34
N GLY A 56 17.38 -2.60 -6.95
CA GLY A 56 17.52 -1.32 -7.61
C GLY A 56 17.90 -1.40 -9.09
N LYS A 57 18.00 -2.59 -9.69
CA LYS A 57 18.25 -2.76 -11.14
C LYS A 57 17.09 -2.21 -11.97
N PHE A 58 15.85 -2.43 -11.55
CA PHE A 58 14.67 -1.82 -12.15
C PHE A 58 13.88 -0.98 -11.15
N PRO A 59 13.20 0.09 -11.60
CA PRO A 59 12.27 0.82 -10.75
C PRO A 59 11.09 -0.06 -10.34
N THR A 60 10.59 0.18 -9.14
CA THR A 60 9.38 -0.46 -8.62
C THR A 60 8.27 0.56 -8.40
N PHE A 61 7.03 0.14 -8.60
CA PHE A 61 5.82 0.91 -8.34
C PHE A 61 4.82 0.01 -7.62
N VAL A 62 4.16 0.51 -6.58
CA VAL A 62 3.14 -0.27 -5.87
C VAL A 62 1.79 -0.07 -6.55
N GLY A 63 1.46 -0.91 -7.52
CA GLY A 63 0.24 -0.75 -8.31
C GLY A 63 -1.05 -1.00 -7.54
N GLU A 64 -0.99 -1.76 -6.45
CA GLU A 64 -2.17 -2.03 -5.63
C GLU A 64 -1.87 -2.04 -4.13
N ARG A 65 -2.74 -1.35 -3.38
CA ARG A 65 -2.78 -1.35 -1.91
C ARG A 65 -4.12 -0.84 -1.40
N SER A 66 -4.48 -1.20 -0.17
CA SER A 66 -5.59 -0.59 0.57
C SER A 66 -5.21 -0.30 2.02
N VAL A 67 -6.12 0.22 2.85
CA VAL A 67 -5.88 0.49 4.29
C VAL A 67 -6.55 -0.52 5.22
N GLN A 68 -7.35 -1.46 4.70
CA GLN A 68 -7.96 -2.49 5.53
C GLN A 68 -6.87 -3.37 6.17
N THR A 69 -7.01 -3.59 7.48
CA THR A 69 -6.22 -4.55 8.24
C THR A 69 -7.01 -5.84 8.45
N GLU A 70 -6.33 -6.91 8.85
CA GLU A 70 -6.96 -8.22 9.06
C GLU A 70 -7.89 -8.21 10.27
N ILE A 71 -7.47 -7.55 11.35
CA ILE A 71 -8.22 -7.50 12.61
C ILE A 71 -8.32 -6.08 13.17
N ALA A 72 -9.34 -5.87 14.00
CA ALA A 72 -9.59 -4.71 14.82
C ALA A 72 -9.53 -3.38 14.05
N ASN A 73 -10.09 -3.34 12.83
CA ASN A 73 -10.15 -2.12 12.03
C ASN A 73 -10.90 -1.01 12.78
N THR A 74 -10.44 0.23 12.62
CA THR A 74 -11.13 1.41 13.16
C THR A 74 -11.25 2.49 12.11
N LEU A 75 -12.36 3.23 12.10
CA LEU A 75 -12.58 4.31 11.14
C LEU A 75 -11.58 5.46 11.36
N SER A 76 -11.13 5.64 12.61
CA SER A 76 -10.19 6.69 13.01
C SER A 76 -8.74 6.42 12.54
N SER A 77 -8.34 5.18 12.30
CA SER A 77 -6.97 4.85 11.88
C SER A 77 -6.71 5.07 10.39
N ARG A 78 -7.77 5.15 9.57
CA ARG A 78 -7.69 5.20 8.09
C ARG A 78 -6.80 6.33 7.56
N ALA A 79 -6.93 7.54 8.12
CA ALA A 79 -6.13 8.69 7.70
C ALA A 79 -4.64 8.44 7.90
N LYS A 80 -4.24 7.99 9.10
CA LYS A 80 -2.85 7.67 9.43
C LYS A 80 -2.30 6.58 8.51
N THR A 81 -3.02 5.46 8.36
CA THR A 81 -2.60 4.35 7.49
C THR A 81 -2.47 4.77 6.03
N LEU A 82 -3.40 5.57 5.52
CA LEU A 82 -3.33 6.10 4.16
C LEU A 82 -2.09 6.97 3.95
N GLN A 83 -1.87 7.93 4.84
CA GLN A 83 -0.79 8.92 4.76
C GLN A 83 0.59 8.27 4.94
N THR A 84 0.72 7.31 5.88
CA THR A 84 1.94 6.50 6.02
C THR A 84 2.28 5.82 4.70
N GLY A 85 1.31 5.18 4.04
CA GLY A 85 1.52 4.60 2.71
C GLY A 85 1.97 5.64 1.68
N LEU A 86 1.25 6.75 1.55
CA LEU A 86 1.59 7.80 0.56
C LEU A 86 3.02 8.32 0.72
N VAL A 87 3.48 8.53 1.95
CA VAL A 87 4.84 8.98 2.25
C VAL A 87 5.87 7.88 2.00
N ALA A 88 5.65 6.69 2.54
CA ALA A 88 6.63 5.62 2.51
C ALA A 88 6.84 5.06 1.09
N TRP A 89 5.77 4.77 0.35
CA TRP A 89 5.88 4.25 -1.01
C TRP A 89 6.55 5.27 -1.95
N LYS A 90 6.27 6.57 -1.79
CA LYS A 90 6.96 7.64 -2.54
C LYS A 90 8.45 7.73 -2.21
N LYS A 91 8.84 7.42 -0.97
CA LYS A 91 10.23 7.50 -0.51
C LYS A 91 11.08 6.34 -1.03
N TYR A 92 10.58 5.11 -0.95
CA TYR A 92 11.36 3.90 -1.23
C TYR A 92 11.13 3.31 -2.63
N THR A 93 10.03 3.68 -3.30
CA THR A 93 9.69 3.21 -4.66
C THR A 93 9.39 4.42 -5.57
N ARG A 94 8.79 4.21 -6.75
CA ARG A 94 8.31 5.29 -7.63
C ARG A 94 6.89 5.77 -7.30
N GLY A 95 6.30 5.30 -6.20
CA GLY A 95 4.99 5.71 -5.72
C GLY A 95 4.04 4.53 -5.61
N SER A 96 2.74 4.83 -5.48
CA SER A 96 1.71 3.81 -5.37
C SER A 96 0.39 4.25 -6.00
N ALA A 97 -0.42 3.27 -6.40
CA ALA A 97 -1.82 3.44 -6.76
C ALA A 97 -2.70 2.72 -5.73
N TYR A 98 -3.81 3.37 -5.38
CA TYR A 98 -4.74 2.84 -4.39
C TYR A 98 -5.77 1.93 -5.07
N TRP A 99 -6.04 0.77 -4.47
CA TRP A 99 -7.15 -0.09 -4.85
C TRP A 99 -8.36 0.22 -3.95
N THR A 100 -9.40 0.91 -4.41
CA THR A 100 -9.64 1.42 -5.78
C THR A 100 -10.26 2.83 -5.75
N THR A 101 -10.45 3.47 -6.90
CA THR A 101 -11.02 4.82 -6.98
C THR A 101 -12.42 4.90 -6.34
N LYS A 102 -13.31 3.96 -6.71
CA LYS A 102 -14.71 3.91 -6.25
C LYS A 102 -15.05 2.49 -5.84
N PHE A 103 -15.57 2.34 -4.62
CA PHE A 103 -15.92 1.03 -4.07
C PHE A 103 -17.18 1.14 -3.20
N ASN A 104 -18.13 0.22 -3.41
CA ASN A 104 -19.45 0.25 -2.79
C ASN A 104 -19.80 -1.09 -2.10
N GLY A 105 -18.85 -2.01 -1.97
CA GLY A 105 -19.05 -3.27 -1.27
C GLY A 105 -19.33 -3.03 0.21
N ASN A 106 -20.30 -3.75 0.75
CA ASN A 106 -20.87 -3.55 2.07
C ASN A 106 -20.58 -4.71 3.04
N ASP A 107 -19.72 -5.64 2.65
CA ASP A 107 -19.27 -6.71 3.54
C ASP A 107 -18.60 -6.09 4.77
N THR A 108 -18.93 -6.63 5.94
CA THR A 108 -18.34 -6.21 7.21
C THR A 108 -16.86 -6.58 7.25
N VAL A 109 -16.05 -5.71 7.84
CA VAL A 109 -14.66 -6.01 8.19
C VAL A 109 -14.59 -6.41 9.67
N ASP A 110 -13.49 -7.05 10.08
CA ASP A 110 -13.25 -7.25 11.51
C ASP A 110 -12.95 -5.89 12.17
N GLY A 111 -13.82 -5.47 13.10
CA GLY A 111 -13.78 -4.15 13.73
C GLY A 111 -14.93 -3.24 13.27
N GLU A 112 -14.61 -1.98 12.98
CA GLU A 112 -15.61 -0.95 12.64
C GLU A 112 -15.87 -0.89 11.12
N GLY A 113 -17.14 -0.78 10.71
CA GLY A 113 -17.51 -0.43 9.34
C GLY A 113 -17.56 -1.58 8.33
N THR A 114 -17.46 -1.22 7.05
CA THR A 114 -17.59 -2.10 5.88
C THR A 114 -16.43 -1.93 4.92
N GLN A 115 -16.28 -2.81 3.93
CA GLN A 115 -15.23 -2.65 2.91
C GLN A 115 -15.27 -1.25 2.22
N ALA A 116 -16.44 -0.67 1.95
CA ALA A 116 -16.51 0.67 1.38
C ALA A 116 -15.77 1.74 2.21
N ASP A 117 -15.73 1.59 3.54
CA ASP A 117 -15.02 2.52 4.43
C ASP A 117 -13.49 2.45 4.29
N TYR A 118 -12.94 1.33 3.79
CA TYR A 118 -11.51 1.06 3.73
C TYR A 118 -10.95 0.89 2.31
N TRP A 119 -11.80 0.83 1.28
CA TRP A 119 -11.39 0.54 -0.10
C TRP A 119 -11.79 1.61 -1.12
N ASN A 120 -12.55 2.63 -0.72
CA ASN A 120 -13.02 3.71 -1.60
C ASN A 120 -12.13 4.96 -1.50
N TYR A 121 -11.26 5.17 -2.49
CA TYR A 121 -10.33 6.30 -2.48
C TYR A 121 -11.01 7.67 -2.66
N GLU A 122 -12.14 7.74 -3.40
CA GLU A 122 -12.93 8.96 -3.56
C GLU A 122 -13.38 9.50 -2.19
N THR A 123 -13.82 8.62 -1.29
CA THR A 123 -14.16 8.99 0.09
C THR A 123 -12.97 9.59 0.85
N PHE A 124 -11.75 9.08 0.65
CA PHE A 124 -10.56 9.67 1.28
C PHE A 124 -10.19 11.04 0.72
N ILE A 125 -10.49 11.31 -0.54
CA ILE A 125 -10.37 12.64 -1.13
C ILE A 125 -11.36 13.60 -0.48
N ASP A 126 -12.64 13.20 -0.37
CA ASP A 126 -13.69 14.02 0.24
C ASP A 126 -13.43 14.31 1.71
N LEU A 127 -12.89 13.33 2.44
CA LEU A 127 -12.45 13.47 3.84
C LEU A 127 -11.13 14.24 3.98
N GLY A 128 -10.45 14.57 2.88
CA GLY A 128 -9.21 15.34 2.87
C GLY A 128 -7.96 14.58 3.32
N TYR A 129 -8.02 13.25 3.42
CA TYR A 129 -6.91 12.43 3.90
C TYR A 129 -5.72 12.38 2.91
N THR A 130 -5.96 12.73 1.65
CA THR A 130 -4.96 12.69 0.56
C THR A 130 -4.08 13.94 0.47
N LYS A 131 -4.36 14.98 1.25
CA LYS A 131 -3.54 16.20 1.28
C LYS A 131 -2.20 15.91 1.94
N SER A 132 -1.13 16.48 1.39
CA SER A 132 0.23 16.32 1.89
C SER A 132 0.31 16.75 3.36
N THR A 133 0.46 15.81 4.28
CA THR A 133 0.95 16.13 5.62
C THR A 133 2.46 16.36 5.45
N SER A 134 2.89 17.62 5.55
CA SER A 134 4.31 18.00 5.59
C SER A 134 5.06 17.36 6.76
N GLU A 135 4.33 16.73 7.67
CA GLU A 135 4.87 15.84 8.68
C GLU A 135 4.95 14.46 8.05
N ALA A 136 6.18 14.03 7.73
CA ALA A 136 6.48 12.62 7.64
C ALA A 136 5.91 11.99 8.91
N VAL A 137 4.89 11.15 8.80
CA VAL A 137 4.50 10.28 9.90
C VAL A 137 5.74 9.42 10.13
N SER A 138 6.53 9.80 11.13
CA SER A 138 7.79 9.12 11.44
C SER A 138 7.44 7.67 11.66
N CYS A 139 8.07 6.80 10.87
CA CYS A 139 8.08 5.37 11.12
C CYS A 139 8.85 5.14 12.42
#